data_AF-A0A285MSQ3-F1
#
_entry.id   AF-A0A285MSQ3-F1
#
_cell.length_a   1.000
_cell.length_b   1.000
_cell.length_c   1.000
_cell.angle_alpha   90.00
_cell.angle_beta   90.00
_cell.angle_gamma   90.00
#
_symmetry.space_group_name_H-M   'P 1'
#
loop_
_entity.id
_entity.type
_entity.pdbx_description
1 polymer ?
#
loop_
_entity_poly.entity_id
_entity_poly.type
_entity_poly.pdbx_seq_one_letter_code
_entity_poly.pdbx_strand_id
1 'polypeptide(L)'
;MLLLTLGAFILGHGQEPLSIFENLIGKTWCAEGAWGNGAKFKQEIQFEYSLNSTLVLVHSKGFTNQEQTSYGPRNHGIRKFDKETNTIKFWEFDVFGGVTKGEVRTDGKDIIYTYGYGESVVTDYWEYVDENTYNFTVGSYEEGQWKQAYLKTQFKSLSENIPNFVFDHHSLVVTNLMKTGDFYKEVFGFEEIPHPEKKSGFRWFNMYGNSQLHLIKKGFAPFEKNKSMHLCLSVDDLEGFIERLLTKNIAFYDWPGNKGSVTDRADGVKQIYIQDPEGYWVEINTAKH
;
A
#
# COMPACT_ATOMS: atom_id res chain seq x y z
N MET A 1 6.00 19.26 45.64
CA MET A 1 5.64 18.00 44.95
C MET A 1 6.59 17.87 43.77
N LEU A 2 7.61 17.02 43.92
CA LEU A 2 8.71 16.86 42.97
C LEU A 2 8.21 15.96 41.83
N LEU A 3 7.95 16.51 40.64
CA LEU A 3 7.59 15.70 39.48
C LEU A 3 8.89 15.14 38.87
N LEU A 4 9.14 13.85 39.10
CA LEU A 4 10.10 13.07 38.32
C LEU A 4 9.58 12.96 36.89
N THR A 5 10.18 13.71 35.97
CA THR A 5 10.07 13.42 34.54
C THR A 5 10.93 12.19 34.26
N LEU A 6 10.28 11.03 34.06
CA LEU A 6 10.91 9.89 33.42
C LEU A 6 11.38 10.33 32.02
N GLY A 7 12.69 10.55 31.87
CA GLY A 7 13.31 10.62 30.56
C GLY A 7 13.16 9.27 29.88
N ALA A 8 12.42 9.23 28.78
CA ALA A 8 12.46 8.11 27.88
C ALA A 8 13.90 7.99 27.35
N PHE A 9 14.60 6.95 27.79
CA PHE A 9 15.83 6.51 27.17
C PHE A 9 15.51 6.17 25.70
N ILE A 10 15.94 7.03 24.78
CA ILE A 10 16.08 6.66 23.37
C ILE A 10 17.28 5.70 23.34
N LEU A 11 17.01 4.40 23.45
CA LEU A 11 17.97 3.36 23.13
C LEU A 11 18.32 3.51 21.64
N GLY A 12 19.61 3.63 21.35
CA GLY A 12 20.12 3.89 20.00
C GLY A 12 19.62 2.88 18.98
N HIS A 13 19.18 3.38 17.83
CA HIS A 13 18.98 2.60 16.62
C HIS A 13 20.32 2.04 16.14
N GLY A 14 20.68 0.83 16.58
CA GLY A 14 21.44 -0.06 15.71
C GLY A 14 20.56 -0.30 14.48
N GLN A 15 21.09 -0.09 13.27
CA GLN A 15 20.33 -0.38 12.05
C GLN A 15 19.77 -1.80 12.13
N GLU A 16 18.45 -1.92 11.98
CA GLU A 16 17.78 -3.21 11.89
C GLU A 16 18.46 -4.05 10.82
N PRO A 17 18.87 -5.30 11.06
CA PRO A 17 19.75 -6.03 10.13
C PRO A 17 19.21 -6.19 8.70
N LEU A 18 17.89 -6.08 8.49
CA LEU A 18 17.23 -6.13 7.18
C LEU A 18 16.99 -4.74 6.56
N SER A 19 17.50 -3.66 7.16
CA SER A 19 17.43 -2.30 6.60
C SER A 19 18.23 -2.15 5.30
N ILE A 20 19.14 -3.08 4.99
CA ILE A 20 19.86 -3.09 3.71
C ILE A 20 18.91 -3.17 2.51
N PHE A 21 17.69 -3.69 2.71
CA PHE A 21 16.67 -3.80 1.66
C PHE A 21 15.79 -2.56 1.55
N GLU A 22 15.92 -1.56 2.42
CA GLU A 22 14.98 -0.42 2.54
C GLU A 22 14.73 0.27 1.19
N ASN A 23 15.77 0.50 0.38
CA ASN A 23 15.62 1.13 -0.94
C ASN A 23 14.79 0.26 -1.91
N LEU A 24 14.76 -1.06 -1.72
CA LEU A 24 14.04 -1.99 -2.58
C LEU A 24 12.55 -2.13 -2.21
N ILE A 25 12.20 -1.88 -0.94
CA ILE A 25 10.85 -2.11 -0.39
C ILE A 25 9.82 -1.20 -1.06
N GLY A 26 8.66 -1.76 -1.40
CA GLY A 26 7.53 -1.01 -1.96
C GLY A 26 7.72 -0.56 -3.41
N LYS A 27 8.81 -0.98 -4.07
CA LYS A 27 9.08 -0.72 -5.49
C LYS A 27 8.97 -2.01 -6.31
N THR A 28 8.57 -1.86 -7.57
CA THR A 28 8.69 -2.92 -8.59
C THR A 28 9.96 -2.69 -9.38
N TRP A 29 10.91 -3.60 -9.30
CA TRP A 29 12.18 -3.52 -10.03
C TRP A 29 12.15 -4.40 -11.26
N CYS A 30 12.53 -3.85 -12.41
CA CYS A 30 12.50 -4.55 -13.69
C CYS A 30 13.89 -4.61 -14.31
N ALA A 31 14.24 -5.75 -14.89
CA ALA A 31 15.46 -5.93 -15.66
C ALA A 31 15.20 -6.82 -16.89
N GLU A 32 15.89 -6.50 -17.98
CA GLU A 32 15.92 -7.31 -19.20
C GLU A 32 17.36 -7.46 -19.70
N GLY A 33 17.68 -8.58 -20.33
CA GLY A 33 19.04 -8.85 -20.82
C GLY A 33 19.16 -10.21 -21.50
N ALA A 34 20.40 -10.68 -21.63
CA ALA A 34 20.70 -12.00 -22.13
C ALA A 34 21.80 -12.64 -21.28
N TRP A 35 21.63 -13.92 -20.98
CA TRP A 35 22.66 -14.75 -20.36
C TRP A 35 23.81 -14.98 -21.34
N GLY A 36 24.98 -15.34 -20.85
CA GLY A 36 26.17 -15.61 -21.67
C GLY A 36 25.99 -16.72 -22.72
N ASN A 37 25.00 -17.61 -22.55
CA ASN A 37 24.62 -18.63 -23.52
C ASN A 37 23.57 -18.16 -24.56
N GLY A 38 23.16 -16.88 -24.52
CA GLY A 38 22.18 -16.27 -25.40
C GLY A 38 20.72 -16.42 -24.96
N ALA A 39 20.42 -17.16 -23.88
CA ALA A 39 19.06 -17.24 -23.35
C ALA A 39 18.59 -15.86 -22.85
N LYS A 40 17.31 -15.54 -23.05
CA LYS A 40 16.76 -14.24 -22.63
C LYS A 40 16.67 -14.16 -21.11
N PHE A 41 16.90 -12.97 -20.58
CA PHE A 41 16.64 -12.64 -19.19
C PHE A 41 15.57 -11.54 -19.15
N LYS A 42 14.53 -11.76 -18.37
CA LYS A 42 13.51 -10.76 -18.07
C LYS A 42 12.96 -11.07 -16.68
N GLN A 43 12.96 -10.07 -15.81
CA GLN A 43 12.49 -10.23 -14.44
C GLN A 43 11.81 -8.96 -13.93
N GLU A 44 10.68 -9.15 -13.24
CA GLU A 44 10.10 -8.19 -12.30
C GLU A 44 10.32 -8.72 -10.90
N ILE A 45 10.73 -7.88 -9.95
CA ILE A 45 10.96 -8.29 -8.56
C ILE A 45 10.45 -7.22 -7.59
N GLN A 46 9.80 -7.67 -6.53
CA GLN A 46 9.21 -6.86 -5.48
C GLN A 46 9.67 -7.38 -4.13
N PHE A 47 9.96 -6.46 -3.22
CA PHE A 47 10.38 -6.74 -1.86
C PHE A 47 9.38 -6.13 -0.88
N GLU A 48 9.03 -6.88 0.16
CA GLU A 48 8.13 -6.41 1.23
C GLU A 48 8.65 -6.84 2.59
N TYR A 49 8.49 -5.96 3.60
CA TYR A 49 8.71 -6.36 4.98
C TYR A 49 7.55 -7.23 5.47
N SER A 50 7.87 -8.24 6.26
CA SER A 50 6.88 -9.09 6.91
C SER A 50 7.26 -9.35 8.37
N LEU A 51 6.28 -9.74 9.18
CA LEU A 51 6.42 -10.00 10.62
C LEU A 51 7.17 -8.86 11.35
N ASN A 52 6.68 -7.62 11.20
CA ASN A 52 7.29 -6.42 11.78
C ASN A 52 8.76 -6.26 11.38
N SER A 53 9.05 -6.38 10.08
CA SER A 53 10.40 -6.25 9.49
C SER A 53 11.43 -7.28 9.95
N THR A 54 11.00 -8.37 10.60
CA THR A 54 11.89 -9.50 10.93
C THR A 54 12.14 -10.44 9.75
N LEU A 55 11.34 -10.31 8.68
CA LEU A 55 11.53 -10.97 7.39
C LEU A 55 11.43 -9.95 6.26
N VAL A 56 12.11 -10.25 5.15
CA VAL A 56 11.80 -9.67 3.83
C VAL A 56 11.28 -10.79 2.93
N LEU A 57 10.08 -10.62 2.41
CA LEU A 57 9.52 -11.49 1.38
C LEU A 57 9.84 -10.89 0.01
N VAL A 58 10.11 -11.78 -0.94
CA VAL A 58 10.51 -11.41 -2.30
C VAL A 58 9.60 -12.15 -3.27
N HIS A 59 8.99 -11.43 -4.19
CA HIS A 59 8.18 -12.02 -5.25
C HIS A 59 8.78 -11.63 -6.58
N SER A 60 8.95 -12.58 -7.48
CA SER A 60 9.41 -12.27 -8.82
C SER A 60 8.57 -12.90 -9.91
N LYS A 61 8.45 -12.18 -11.02
CA LYS A 61 7.96 -12.71 -12.29
C LYS A 61 9.12 -12.89 -13.26
N GLY A 62 9.01 -13.89 -14.12
CA GLY A 62 10.02 -14.27 -15.10
C GLY A 62 9.45 -15.28 -16.08
N PHE A 63 10.32 -15.88 -16.89
CA PHE A 63 9.92 -16.96 -17.80
C PHE A 63 9.55 -18.22 -17.01
N THR A 64 8.32 -18.72 -17.20
CA THR A 64 7.77 -19.87 -16.46
C THR A 64 7.85 -21.20 -17.21
N ASN A 65 8.47 -21.20 -18.39
CA ASN A 65 8.77 -22.40 -19.18
C ASN A 65 10.16 -22.30 -19.82
N GLN A 66 10.73 -23.46 -20.18
CA GLN A 66 12.10 -23.54 -20.71
C GLN A 66 12.24 -22.85 -22.08
N GLU A 67 11.18 -22.83 -22.88
CA GLU A 67 11.16 -22.19 -24.21
C GLU A 67 11.08 -20.65 -24.14
N GLN A 68 10.92 -20.08 -22.94
CA GLN A 68 10.84 -18.63 -22.70
C GLN A 68 9.71 -17.94 -23.47
N THR A 69 8.55 -18.60 -23.57
CA THR A 69 7.34 -18.09 -24.25
C THR A 69 6.23 -17.68 -23.30
N SER A 70 6.27 -18.13 -22.04
CA SER A 70 5.31 -17.78 -20.99
C SER A 70 5.98 -16.94 -19.90
N TYR A 71 5.28 -15.90 -19.44
CA TYR A 71 5.78 -14.97 -18.43
C TYR A 71 4.77 -14.84 -17.28
N GLY A 72 5.23 -14.93 -16.04
CA GLY A 72 4.36 -14.91 -14.87
C GLY A 72 5.13 -15.12 -13.57
N PRO A 73 4.45 -15.38 -12.44
CA PRO A 73 5.09 -15.67 -11.16
C PRO A 73 6.13 -16.78 -11.30
N ARG A 74 7.38 -16.48 -10.96
CA ARG A 74 8.54 -17.33 -11.26
C ARG A 74 9.26 -17.78 -10.01
N ASN A 75 9.46 -16.89 -9.04
CA ASN A 75 10.01 -17.26 -7.74
C ASN A 75 9.31 -16.53 -6.58
N HIS A 76 9.32 -17.17 -5.42
CA HIS A 76 8.97 -16.60 -4.12
C HIS A 76 10.13 -16.81 -3.16
N GLY A 77 10.51 -15.78 -2.42
CA GLY A 77 11.73 -15.79 -1.62
C GLY A 77 11.56 -15.20 -0.23
N ILE A 78 12.42 -15.62 0.68
CA ILE A 78 12.43 -15.19 2.08
C ILE A 78 13.86 -14.83 2.46
N ARG A 79 14.06 -13.65 3.06
CA ARG A 79 15.33 -13.22 3.67
C ARG A 79 15.11 -13.05 5.16
N LYS A 80 16.04 -13.58 5.95
CA LYS A 80 15.99 -13.53 7.41
C LYS A 80 17.39 -13.28 7.95
N PHE A 81 17.49 -12.41 8.94
CA PHE A 81 18.74 -12.27 9.68
C PHE A 81 18.98 -13.46 10.61
N ASP A 82 20.15 -14.05 10.50
CA ASP A 82 20.64 -15.13 11.35
C ASP A 82 21.63 -14.56 12.39
N LYS A 83 21.21 -14.62 13.66
CA LYS A 83 21.98 -14.09 14.79
C LYS A 83 23.22 -14.94 15.09
N GLU A 84 23.21 -16.22 14.76
CA GLU A 84 24.33 -17.12 15.09
C GLU A 84 25.53 -16.84 14.18
N THR A 85 25.26 -16.66 12.88
CA THR A 85 26.31 -16.37 11.89
C THR A 85 26.50 -14.88 11.65
N ASN A 86 25.65 -14.02 12.22
CA ASN A 86 25.62 -12.58 11.97
C ASN A 86 25.53 -12.25 10.47
N THR A 87 24.75 -13.04 9.73
CA THR A 87 24.53 -12.86 8.28
C THR A 87 23.04 -12.92 7.95
N ILE A 88 22.65 -12.38 6.80
CA ILE A 88 21.30 -12.54 6.29
C ILE A 88 21.29 -13.82 5.47
N LYS A 89 20.40 -14.74 5.79
CA LYS A 89 20.14 -15.96 5.01
C LYS A 89 18.99 -15.69 4.06
N PHE A 90 19.05 -16.27 2.87
CA PHE A 90 17.95 -16.23 1.93
C PHE A 90 17.57 -17.62 1.43
N TRP A 91 16.31 -17.76 1.06
CA TRP A 91 15.75 -18.87 0.32
C TRP A 91 14.94 -18.31 -0.84
N GLU A 92 15.04 -18.95 -1.99
CA GLU A 92 14.32 -18.62 -3.21
C GLU A 92 13.71 -19.91 -3.76
N PHE A 93 12.38 -19.97 -3.80
CA PHE A 93 11.58 -21.10 -4.24
C PHE A 93 11.06 -20.81 -5.64
N ASP A 94 11.34 -21.70 -6.58
CA ASP A 94 11.09 -21.44 -7.99
C ASP A 94 9.94 -22.32 -8.54
N VAL A 95 9.24 -21.85 -9.57
CA VAL A 95 8.07 -22.54 -10.15
C VAL A 95 8.32 -23.96 -10.67
N PHE A 96 9.59 -24.34 -10.89
CA PHE A 96 10.00 -25.69 -11.29
C PHE A 96 10.31 -26.60 -10.08
N GLY A 97 10.07 -26.13 -8.86
CA GLY A 97 10.29 -26.87 -7.61
C GLY A 97 11.73 -26.78 -7.08
N GLY A 98 12.58 -25.96 -7.70
CA GLY A 98 13.93 -25.70 -7.22
C GLY A 98 13.94 -24.78 -6.00
N VAL A 99 14.96 -24.95 -5.15
CA VAL A 99 15.23 -24.07 -4.02
C VAL A 99 16.68 -23.63 -4.05
N THR A 100 16.91 -22.33 -4.20
CA THR A 100 18.21 -21.71 -4.03
C THR A 100 18.29 -21.12 -2.64
N LYS A 101 19.40 -21.32 -1.94
CA LYS A 101 19.64 -20.73 -0.61
C LYS A 101 21.07 -20.29 -0.46
N GLY A 102 21.29 -19.26 0.34
CA GLY A 102 22.63 -18.72 0.56
C GLY A 102 22.64 -17.59 1.56
N GLU A 103 23.62 -16.72 1.40
CA GLU A 103 23.84 -15.57 2.26
C GLU A 103 23.71 -14.27 1.48
N VAL A 104 23.34 -13.21 2.19
CA VAL A 104 23.35 -11.83 1.70
C VAL A 104 24.32 -11.03 2.56
N ARG A 105 25.18 -10.27 1.90
CA ARG A 105 26.12 -9.31 2.48
C ARG A 105 25.90 -7.95 1.83
N THR A 106 26.51 -6.93 2.39
CA THR A 106 26.45 -5.57 1.87
C THR A 106 27.84 -4.95 1.87
N ASP A 107 28.09 -4.10 0.87
CA ASP A 107 29.22 -3.17 0.82
C ASP A 107 28.66 -1.77 0.53
N GLY A 108 28.58 -0.90 1.55
CA GLY A 108 27.87 0.36 1.44
C GLY A 108 26.37 0.18 1.17
N LYS A 109 25.90 0.59 -0.03
CA LYS A 109 24.51 0.38 -0.50
C LYS A 109 24.38 -0.83 -1.44
N ASP A 110 25.48 -1.51 -1.74
CA ASP A 110 25.47 -2.70 -2.59
C ASP A 110 24.88 -3.88 -1.83
N ILE A 111 24.21 -4.78 -2.55
CA ILE A 111 23.64 -6.00 -2.00
C ILE A 111 24.22 -7.19 -2.75
N ILE A 112 24.86 -8.08 -2.02
CA ILE A 112 25.66 -9.17 -2.58
C ILE A 112 25.09 -10.48 -2.06
N TYR A 113 24.47 -11.25 -2.95
CA TYR A 113 24.02 -12.59 -2.63
C TYR A 113 25.07 -13.61 -3.06
N THR A 114 25.32 -14.61 -2.23
CA THR A 114 26.24 -15.71 -2.54
C THR A 114 25.60 -17.05 -2.21
N TYR A 115 25.63 -17.99 -3.15
CA TYR A 115 25.00 -19.29 -3.00
C TYR A 115 25.72 -20.36 -3.82
N GLY A 116 25.55 -21.63 -3.41
CA GLY A 116 26.04 -22.77 -4.17
C GLY A 116 25.10 -23.10 -5.34
N TYR A 117 25.68 -23.42 -6.49
CA TYR A 117 24.96 -23.89 -7.67
C TYR A 117 25.75 -25.03 -8.33
N GLY A 118 25.33 -26.26 -8.09
CA GLY A 118 26.14 -27.44 -8.42
C GLY A 118 27.43 -27.46 -7.60
N GLU A 119 28.57 -27.57 -8.28
CA GLU A 119 29.91 -27.53 -7.67
C GLU A 119 30.49 -26.11 -7.56
N SER A 120 29.80 -25.11 -8.10
CA SER A 120 30.27 -23.73 -8.18
C SER A 120 29.61 -22.83 -7.12
N VAL A 121 30.28 -21.75 -6.77
CA VAL A 121 29.70 -20.63 -6.02
C VAL A 121 29.32 -19.53 -7.00
N VAL A 122 28.09 -19.05 -6.90
CA VAL A 122 27.53 -17.98 -7.74
C VAL A 122 27.25 -16.75 -6.88
N THR A 123 27.48 -15.59 -7.46
CA THR A 123 27.18 -14.29 -6.85
C THR A 123 26.20 -13.51 -7.70
N ASP A 124 25.12 -13.04 -7.07
CA ASP A 124 24.22 -12.03 -7.62
C ASP A 124 24.57 -10.70 -6.94
N TYR A 125 25.21 -9.81 -7.70
CA TYR A 125 25.71 -8.54 -7.20
C TYR A 125 24.80 -7.41 -7.69
N TRP A 126 24.16 -6.73 -6.74
CA TRP A 126 23.38 -5.52 -6.94
C TRP A 126 24.23 -4.32 -6.54
N GLU A 127 24.92 -3.74 -7.52
CA GLU A 127 25.75 -2.53 -7.33
C GLU A 127 24.84 -1.30 -7.41
N TYR A 128 24.83 -0.52 -6.33
CA TYR A 128 23.98 0.66 -6.21
C TYR A 128 24.45 1.77 -7.17
N VAL A 129 23.54 2.31 -7.96
CA VAL A 129 23.79 3.47 -8.83
C VAL A 129 23.07 4.70 -8.27
N ASP A 130 21.75 4.58 -8.09
CA ASP A 130 20.89 5.60 -7.49
C ASP A 130 19.65 4.96 -6.86
N GLU A 131 18.77 5.77 -6.28
CA GLU A 131 17.56 5.30 -5.58
C GLU A 131 16.63 4.45 -6.48
N ASN A 132 16.77 4.52 -7.81
CA ASN A 132 15.91 3.83 -8.77
C ASN A 132 16.68 2.90 -9.70
N THR A 133 17.99 2.71 -9.48
CA THR A 133 18.84 1.93 -10.38
C THR A 133 19.88 1.12 -9.61
N TYR A 134 19.94 -0.19 -9.89
CA TYR A 134 21.07 -1.05 -9.54
C TYR A 134 21.66 -1.67 -10.80
N ASN A 135 22.98 -1.63 -10.93
CA ASN A 135 23.69 -2.52 -11.84
C ASN A 135 23.61 -3.94 -11.28
N PHE A 136 23.23 -4.89 -12.13
CA PHE A 136 23.05 -6.28 -11.72
C PHE A 136 23.98 -7.20 -12.49
N THR A 137 24.85 -7.90 -11.77
CA THR A 137 25.77 -8.89 -12.36
C THR A 137 25.62 -10.23 -11.67
N VAL A 138 25.48 -11.29 -12.47
CA VAL A 138 25.49 -12.68 -11.99
C VAL A 138 26.78 -13.33 -12.48
N GLY A 139 27.54 -13.99 -11.60
CA GLY A 139 28.85 -14.51 -11.99
C GLY A 139 29.61 -15.26 -10.88
N SER A 140 30.82 -15.70 -11.22
CA SER A 140 31.85 -16.10 -10.26
C SER A 140 32.62 -14.85 -9.83
N TYR A 141 32.53 -14.54 -8.54
CA TYR A 141 33.12 -13.36 -7.92
C TYR A 141 33.99 -13.80 -6.74
N GLU A 142 35.28 -13.52 -6.83
CA GLU A 142 36.28 -13.96 -5.86
C GLU A 142 37.26 -12.82 -5.57
N GLU A 143 37.57 -12.60 -4.29
CA GLU A 143 38.56 -11.60 -3.84
C GLU A 143 38.31 -10.19 -4.41
N GLY A 144 37.04 -9.80 -4.52
CA GLY A 144 36.66 -8.48 -5.03
C GLY A 144 36.64 -8.36 -6.55
N GLN A 145 36.86 -9.44 -7.29
CA GLN A 145 36.96 -9.44 -8.76
C GLN A 145 36.07 -10.48 -9.43
N TRP A 146 35.48 -10.10 -10.57
CA TRP A 146 34.76 -11.03 -11.44
C TRP A 146 35.75 -11.94 -12.17
N LYS A 147 35.73 -13.24 -11.86
CA LYS A 147 36.44 -14.25 -12.65
C LYS A 147 35.67 -14.57 -13.93
N GLN A 148 34.34 -14.56 -13.84
CA GLN A 148 33.45 -14.72 -14.98
C GLN A 148 32.09 -14.08 -14.69
N ALA A 149 31.55 -13.34 -15.65
CA ALA A 149 30.17 -12.83 -15.59
C ALA A 149 29.27 -13.64 -16.53
N TYR A 150 28.16 -14.14 -16.01
CA TYR A 150 27.13 -14.89 -16.74
C TYR A 150 25.99 -13.99 -17.23
N LEU A 151 25.71 -12.90 -16.52
CA LEU A 151 24.71 -11.89 -16.88
C LEU A 151 25.20 -10.52 -16.41
N LYS A 152 24.96 -9.49 -17.23
CA LYS A 152 25.04 -8.08 -16.83
C LYS A 152 23.80 -7.37 -17.33
N THR A 153 23.08 -6.70 -16.44
CA THR A 153 21.88 -5.90 -16.74
C THR A 153 21.73 -4.80 -15.69
N GLN A 154 20.62 -4.08 -15.71
CA GLN A 154 20.24 -3.12 -14.69
C GLN A 154 18.83 -3.41 -14.22
N PHE A 155 18.65 -3.48 -12.90
CA PHE A 155 17.34 -3.34 -12.31
C PHE A 155 17.01 -1.87 -12.19
N LYS A 156 15.87 -1.47 -12.77
CA LYS A 156 15.31 -0.14 -12.62
C LYS A 156 13.96 -0.23 -11.95
N SER A 157 13.70 0.60 -10.95
CA SER A 157 12.37 0.66 -10.37
C SER A 157 11.41 1.32 -11.35
N LEU A 158 10.24 0.73 -11.52
CA LEU A 158 9.05 1.41 -12.06
C LEU A 158 8.54 2.39 -11.00
N SER A 159 9.39 3.32 -10.60
CA SER A 159 9.01 4.47 -9.80
C SER A 159 8.81 5.62 -10.77
N GLU A 160 7.59 5.78 -11.28
CA GLU A 160 7.15 7.16 -11.32
C GLU A 160 7.10 7.59 -9.86
N ASN A 161 7.89 8.58 -9.45
CA ASN A 161 7.77 9.24 -8.15
C ASN A 161 6.41 9.98 -8.10
N ILE A 162 5.30 9.24 -8.20
CA ILE A 162 3.97 9.76 -8.00
C ILE A 162 3.83 9.86 -6.49
N PRO A 163 3.67 11.07 -5.93
CA PRO A 163 3.39 11.22 -4.52
C PRO A 163 2.16 10.38 -4.15
N ASN A 164 2.25 9.65 -3.04
CA ASN A 164 1.10 8.93 -2.51
C ASN A 164 0.10 9.96 -1.94
N PHE A 165 -1.13 9.91 -2.42
CA PHE A 165 -2.23 10.71 -1.87
C PHE A 165 -3.08 9.84 -0.96
N VAL A 166 -3.32 10.33 0.25
CA VAL A 166 -4.31 9.76 1.17
C VAL A 166 -5.48 10.72 1.22
N PHE A 167 -6.70 10.19 1.25
CA PHE A 167 -7.89 11.02 1.36
C PHE A 167 -7.93 11.72 2.74
N ASP A 168 -7.80 13.05 2.71
CA ASP A 168 -7.77 13.87 3.93
C ASP A 168 -9.17 14.34 4.34
N HIS A 169 -9.85 15.14 3.52
CA HIS A 169 -11.19 15.62 3.87
C HIS A 169 -12.10 15.90 2.67
N HIS A 170 -13.41 15.83 2.90
CA HIS A 170 -14.44 16.38 2.02
C HIS A 170 -15.06 17.63 2.65
N SER A 171 -15.31 18.68 1.86
CA SER A 171 -15.97 19.91 2.33
C SER A 171 -17.36 20.09 1.74
N LEU A 172 -18.33 20.43 2.59
CA LEU A 172 -19.69 20.80 2.18
C LEU A 172 -20.01 22.23 2.63
N VAL A 173 -20.52 23.03 1.70
CA VAL A 173 -21.05 24.36 2.02
C VAL A 173 -22.51 24.23 2.42
N VAL A 174 -22.84 24.74 3.59
CA VAL A 174 -24.16 24.58 4.20
C VAL A 174 -24.73 25.93 4.62
N THR A 175 -26.05 26.07 4.56
CA THR A 175 -26.78 27.25 5.04
C THR A 175 -27.26 27.06 6.49
N ASN A 176 -27.54 25.82 6.90
CA ASN A 176 -27.99 25.43 8.22
C ASN A 176 -27.00 24.46 8.90
N LEU A 177 -25.88 25.03 9.35
CA LEU A 177 -24.77 24.30 9.98
C LEU A 177 -25.17 23.38 11.14
N MET A 178 -26.09 23.82 12.00
CA MET A 178 -26.48 23.04 13.17
C MET A 178 -27.27 21.81 12.75
N LYS A 179 -28.33 21.99 11.96
CA LYS A 179 -29.18 20.89 11.49
C LYS A 179 -28.38 19.85 10.69
N THR A 180 -27.50 20.30 9.80
CA THR A 180 -26.68 19.40 8.97
C THR A 180 -25.62 18.69 9.78
N GLY A 181 -24.95 19.37 10.72
CA GLY A 181 -24.00 18.71 11.60
C GLY A 181 -24.65 17.69 12.54
N ASP A 182 -25.84 17.98 13.06
CA ASP A 182 -26.58 17.04 13.92
C ASP A 182 -27.01 15.80 13.13
N PHE A 183 -27.37 15.96 11.84
CA PHE A 183 -27.62 14.84 10.96
C PHE A 183 -26.39 13.93 10.82
N TYR A 184 -25.21 14.45 10.49
CA TYR A 184 -24.01 13.61 10.36
C TYR A 184 -23.60 12.95 11.68
N LYS A 185 -23.71 13.67 12.79
CA LYS A 185 -23.46 13.13 14.13
C LYS A 185 -24.44 12.01 14.51
N GLU A 186 -25.73 12.23 14.33
CA GLU A 186 -26.76 11.32 14.82
C GLU A 186 -27.07 10.16 13.90
N VAL A 187 -26.97 10.37 12.58
CA VAL A 187 -27.28 9.35 11.56
C VAL A 187 -26.06 8.50 11.26
N PHE A 188 -24.88 9.10 11.07
CA PHE A 188 -23.66 8.36 10.76
C PHE A 188 -22.81 8.05 11.99
N GLY A 189 -23.04 8.72 13.12
CA GLY A 189 -22.24 8.50 14.33
C GLY A 189 -20.87 9.16 14.27
N PHE A 190 -20.61 10.07 13.32
CA PHE A 190 -19.32 10.72 13.19
C PHE A 190 -18.97 11.55 14.42
N GLU A 191 -17.71 11.48 14.83
CA GLU A 191 -17.19 12.22 15.98
C GLU A 191 -16.91 13.67 15.58
N GLU A 192 -17.51 14.63 16.29
CA GLU A 192 -17.26 16.05 16.06
C GLU A 192 -15.88 16.44 16.61
N ILE A 193 -15.04 17.04 15.76
CA ILE A 193 -13.68 17.47 16.10
C ILE A 193 -13.56 19.00 16.07
N PRO A 194 -12.69 19.59 16.91
CA PRO A 194 -12.57 21.03 16.98
C PRO A 194 -11.89 21.60 15.72
N HIS A 195 -12.44 22.71 15.19
CA HIS A 195 -11.73 23.52 14.21
C HIS A 195 -10.42 24.07 14.81
N PRO A 196 -9.28 24.06 14.10
CA PRO A 196 -7.97 24.45 14.64
C PRO A 196 -7.96 25.84 15.31
N GLU A 197 -8.64 26.79 14.68
CA GLU A 197 -8.77 28.16 15.19
C GLU A 197 -10.04 28.41 16.03
N LYS A 198 -10.85 27.37 16.30
CA LYS A 198 -12.14 27.46 17.03
C LYS A 198 -13.09 28.55 16.52
N LYS A 199 -13.02 28.87 15.23
CA LYS A 199 -13.89 29.87 14.59
C LYS A 199 -15.33 29.35 14.50
N SER A 200 -16.28 30.26 14.65
CA SER A 200 -17.70 29.98 14.37
C SER A 200 -17.93 29.76 12.87
N GLY A 201 -18.98 29.01 12.53
CA GLY A 201 -19.34 28.76 11.13
C GLY A 201 -18.76 27.46 10.57
N PHE A 202 -18.10 26.66 11.40
CA PHE A 202 -17.56 25.35 11.02
C PHE A 202 -18.06 24.28 11.97
N ARG A 203 -18.32 23.08 11.44
CA ARG A 203 -18.45 21.84 12.20
C ARG A 203 -17.68 20.77 11.44
N TRP A 204 -16.64 20.23 12.06
CA TRP A 204 -15.78 19.23 11.46
C TRP A 204 -16.04 17.88 12.12
N PHE A 205 -15.97 16.82 11.34
CA PHE A 205 -16.25 15.47 11.81
C PHE A 205 -15.15 14.52 11.36
N ASN A 206 -14.71 13.62 12.25
CA ASN A 206 -13.91 12.47 11.87
C ASN A 206 -14.85 11.35 11.38
N MET A 207 -14.62 10.87 10.16
CA MET A 207 -15.38 9.76 9.57
C MET A 207 -14.71 8.42 9.84
N TYR A 208 -13.41 8.32 9.56
CA TYR A 208 -12.60 7.12 9.76
C TYR A 208 -11.11 7.45 9.70
N GLY A 209 -10.33 6.96 10.67
CA GLY A 209 -8.90 7.24 10.74
C GLY A 209 -8.63 8.76 10.80
N ASN A 210 -7.98 9.28 9.75
CA ASN A 210 -7.71 10.72 9.58
C ASN A 210 -8.66 11.42 8.59
N SER A 211 -9.58 10.67 7.97
CA SER A 211 -10.49 11.20 6.94
C SER A 211 -11.65 11.96 7.56
N GLN A 212 -11.87 13.19 7.08
CA GLN A 212 -12.79 14.14 7.72
C GLN A 212 -13.89 14.66 6.80
N LEU A 213 -14.99 15.10 7.42
CA LEU A 213 -16.04 15.89 6.78
C LEU A 213 -16.03 17.30 7.38
N HIS A 214 -15.88 18.32 6.53
CA HIS A 214 -15.87 19.72 6.92
C HIS A 214 -17.17 20.40 6.47
N LEU A 215 -18.04 20.77 7.42
CA LEU A 215 -19.21 21.60 7.13
C LEU A 215 -18.86 23.08 7.31
N ILE A 216 -19.14 23.88 6.29
CA ILE A 216 -18.77 25.30 6.23
C ILE A 216 -20.03 26.14 6.01
N LYS A 217 -20.38 26.98 6.99
CA LYS A 217 -21.53 27.89 6.89
C LYS A 217 -21.19 29.08 5.99
N LYS A 218 -21.69 29.07 4.75
CA LYS A 218 -21.47 30.16 3.79
C LYS A 218 -22.59 30.21 2.75
N GLY A 219 -22.87 31.40 2.23
CA GLY A 219 -23.72 31.54 1.03
C GLY A 219 -22.97 31.09 -0.22
N PHE A 220 -23.67 30.39 -1.13
CA PHE A 220 -23.16 29.96 -2.42
C PHE A 220 -24.25 30.10 -3.49
N ALA A 221 -23.85 30.17 -4.76
CA ALA A 221 -24.81 30.21 -5.87
C ALA A 221 -25.60 28.90 -5.92
N PRO A 222 -26.92 28.93 -6.12
CA PRO A 222 -27.71 27.71 -6.20
C PRO A 222 -27.19 26.82 -7.34
N PHE A 223 -27.06 25.53 -7.07
CA PHE A 223 -26.72 24.51 -8.05
C PHE A 223 -27.54 23.25 -7.80
N GLU A 224 -27.71 22.44 -8.84
CA GLU A 224 -28.39 21.16 -8.73
C GLU A 224 -27.51 20.17 -7.96
N LYS A 225 -27.99 19.70 -6.81
CA LYS A 225 -27.36 18.62 -6.06
C LYS A 225 -27.70 17.29 -6.73
N ASN A 226 -27.06 17.05 -7.87
CA ASN A 226 -27.27 15.86 -8.66
C ASN A 226 -26.78 14.62 -7.91
N LYS A 227 -27.51 13.51 -8.00
CA LYS A 227 -27.17 12.26 -7.30
C LYS A 227 -25.82 11.68 -7.72
N SER A 228 -25.34 11.99 -8.92
CA SER A 228 -24.00 11.60 -9.38
C SER A 228 -22.87 12.34 -8.63
N MET A 229 -23.21 13.40 -7.88
CA MET A 229 -22.29 14.16 -7.02
C MET A 229 -22.58 13.80 -5.57
N HIS A 230 -22.00 12.71 -5.07
CA HIS A 230 -22.24 12.23 -3.72
C HIS A 230 -20.94 11.97 -2.95
N LEU A 231 -21.02 12.10 -1.63
CA LEU A 231 -20.07 11.45 -0.72
C LEU A 231 -20.37 9.95 -0.71
N CYS A 232 -19.38 9.10 -0.92
CA CYS A 232 -19.55 7.64 -0.91
C CYS A 232 -18.86 7.05 0.32
N LEU A 233 -19.56 6.20 1.06
CA LEU A 233 -19.08 5.54 2.27
C LEU A 233 -19.36 4.04 2.17
N SER A 234 -18.40 3.22 2.57
CA SER A 234 -18.62 1.79 2.78
C SER A 234 -18.97 1.51 4.24
N VAL A 235 -19.81 0.50 4.44
CA VAL A 235 -20.23 0.03 5.76
C VAL A 235 -20.13 -1.49 5.81
N ASP A 236 -19.80 -2.01 6.98
CA ASP A 236 -19.73 -3.45 7.26
C ASP A 236 -21.13 -4.08 7.45
N ASP A 237 -22.09 -3.31 7.94
CA ASP A 237 -23.49 -3.69 8.15
C ASP A 237 -24.47 -2.72 7.47
N LEU A 238 -24.78 -2.97 6.18
CA LEU A 238 -25.71 -2.14 5.42
C LEU A 238 -27.15 -2.30 5.91
N GLU A 239 -27.55 -3.52 6.27
CA GLU A 239 -28.88 -3.83 6.78
C GLU A 239 -29.17 -3.10 8.11
N GLY A 240 -28.23 -3.12 9.06
CA GLY A 240 -28.34 -2.37 10.31
C GLY A 240 -28.37 -0.85 10.08
N PHE A 241 -27.62 -0.35 9.09
CA PHE A 241 -27.70 1.06 8.72
C PHE A 241 -29.07 1.42 8.12
N ILE A 242 -29.66 0.55 7.28
CA ILE A 242 -31.02 0.73 6.75
C ILE A 242 -32.05 0.76 7.89
N GLU A 243 -31.97 -0.15 8.86
CA GLU A 243 -32.88 -0.16 10.02
C GLU A 243 -32.80 1.14 10.83
N ARG A 244 -31.58 1.66 11.02
CA ARG A 244 -31.34 2.96 11.65
C ARG A 244 -32.00 4.11 10.87
N LEU A 245 -31.90 4.11 9.54
CA LEU A 245 -32.56 5.12 8.69
C LEU A 245 -34.09 5.05 8.84
N LEU A 246 -34.66 3.85 8.83
CA LEU A 246 -36.10 3.64 9.01
C LEU A 246 -36.57 4.14 10.38
N THR A 247 -35.83 3.84 11.45
CA THR A 247 -36.14 4.30 12.82
C THR A 247 -36.12 5.83 12.93
N LYS A 248 -35.24 6.49 12.16
CA LYS A 248 -35.13 7.95 12.10
C LYS A 248 -36.04 8.59 11.05
N ASN A 249 -36.90 7.82 10.38
CA ASN A 249 -37.76 8.27 9.28
C ASN A 249 -37.00 8.96 8.12
N ILE A 250 -35.80 8.46 7.81
CA ILE A 250 -34.96 8.95 6.70
C ILE A 250 -35.21 8.08 5.48
N ALA A 251 -35.58 8.72 4.36
CA ALA A 251 -35.75 8.02 3.09
C ALA A 251 -34.40 7.68 2.48
N PHE A 252 -34.31 6.46 1.93
CA PHE A 252 -33.22 6.03 1.07
C PHE A 252 -33.75 5.55 -0.28
N TYR A 253 -32.86 5.46 -1.25
CA TYR A 253 -33.19 5.19 -2.65
C TYR A 253 -32.16 4.27 -3.29
N ASP A 254 -32.58 3.45 -4.23
CA ASP A 254 -31.67 2.77 -5.16
C ASP A 254 -31.14 3.76 -6.21
N TRP A 255 -30.18 3.40 -7.05
CA TRP A 255 -29.61 4.26 -8.09
C TRP A 255 -30.68 4.88 -9.02
N PRO A 256 -31.61 4.11 -9.63
CA PRO A 256 -32.74 4.65 -10.40
C PRO A 256 -33.63 5.67 -9.68
N GLY A 257 -33.65 5.66 -8.34
CA GLY A 257 -34.43 6.60 -7.53
C GLY A 257 -35.71 6.01 -6.95
N ASN A 258 -35.87 4.69 -6.98
CA ASN A 258 -36.95 4.00 -6.29
C ASN A 258 -36.73 4.10 -4.78
N LYS A 259 -37.72 4.65 -4.08
CA LYS A 259 -37.69 4.86 -2.63
C LYS A 259 -37.76 3.53 -1.88
N GLY A 260 -36.90 3.35 -0.90
CA GLY A 260 -36.85 2.16 -0.05
C GLY A 260 -36.20 0.94 -0.71
N SER A 261 -35.54 1.14 -1.86
CA SER A 261 -34.90 0.08 -2.64
C SER A 261 -33.38 0.10 -2.50
N VAL A 262 -32.76 -1.06 -2.73
CA VAL A 262 -31.30 -1.25 -2.76
C VAL A 262 -30.88 -1.54 -4.21
N THR A 263 -29.73 -1.02 -4.64
CA THR A 263 -29.11 -1.42 -5.91
C THR A 263 -28.16 -2.58 -5.70
N ASP A 264 -28.39 -3.68 -6.40
CA ASP A 264 -27.42 -4.76 -6.58
C ASP A 264 -26.53 -4.47 -7.79
N ARG A 265 -25.23 -4.27 -7.56
CA ARG A 265 -24.25 -4.02 -8.62
C ARG A 265 -23.70 -5.32 -9.17
N ALA A 266 -23.19 -5.25 -10.41
CA ALA A 266 -22.58 -6.39 -11.09
C ALA A 266 -21.30 -6.92 -10.42
N ASP A 267 -20.62 -6.09 -9.62
CA ASP A 267 -19.43 -6.45 -8.83
C ASP A 267 -19.76 -7.06 -7.46
N GLY A 268 -21.05 -7.33 -7.18
CA GLY A 268 -21.50 -7.92 -5.92
C GLY A 268 -21.64 -6.91 -4.77
N VAL A 269 -21.40 -5.62 -5.01
CA VAL A 269 -21.61 -4.56 -4.02
C VAL A 269 -23.09 -4.16 -4.00
N LYS A 270 -23.65 -4.01 -2.80
CA LYS A 270 -24.97 -3.40 -2.59
C LYS A 270 -24.79 -1.92 -2.26
N GLN A 271 -25.69 -1.06 -2.73
CA GLN A 271 -25.65 0.37 -2.43
C GLN A 271 -27.04 1.01 -2.29
N ILE A 272 -27.12 2.01 -1.43
CA ILE A 272 -28.26 2.90 -1.24
C ILE A 272 -27.80 4.36 -1.26
N TYR A 273 -28.75 5.27 -1.45
CA TYR A 273 -28.49 6.71 -1.46
C TYR A 273 -29.46 7.43 -0.53
N ILE A 274 -28.95 8.38 0.25
CA ILE A 274 -29.77 9.26 1.10
C ILE A 274 -29.44 10.73 0.82
N GLN A 275 -30.34 11.63 1.19
CA GLN A 275 -30.06 13.06 1.20
C GLN A 275 -29.84 13.58 2.61
N ASP A 276 -28.85 14.46 2.76
CA ASP A 276 -28.68 15.26 3.97
C ASP A 276 -29.78 16.35 4.08
N PRO A 277 -29.85 17.10 5.20
CA PRO A 277 -30.86 18.14 5.40
C PRO A 277 -30.87 19.28 4.38
N GLU A 278 -29.81 19.43 3.58
CA GLU A 278 -29.70 20.42 2.51
C GLU A 278 -29.78 19.81 1.11
N GLY A 279 -30.01 18.51 1.00
CA GLY A 279 -30.21 17.78 -0.25
C GLY A 279 -28.93 17.23 -0.88
N TYR A 280 -27.78 17.28 -0.19
CA TYR A 280 -26.56 16.62 -0.65
C TYR A 280 -26.74 15.11 -0.59
N TRP A 281 -26.31 14.42 -1.64
CA TRP A 281 -26.41 12.97 -1.71
C TRP A 281 -25.24 12.30 -0.99
N VAL A 282 -25.57 11.25 -0.24
CA VAL A 282 -24.60 10.33 0.36
C VAL A 282 -24.93 8.93 -0.12
N GLU A 283 -23.96 8.26 -0.74
CA GLU A 283 -23.99 6.84 -1.07
C GLU A 283 -23.45 6.02 0.11
N ILE A 284 -24.13 4.92 0.42
CA ILE A 284 -23.68 3.92 1.40
C ILE A 284 -23.65 2.57 0.70
N ASN A 285 -22.52 1.87 0.76
CA ASN A 285 -22.34 0.60 0.06
C ASN A 285 -21.57 -0.47 0.88
N THR A 286 -21.48 -1.69 0.34
CA THR A 286 -20.82 -2.84 0.98
C THR A 286 -19.44 -3.16 0.40
N ALA A 287 -18.77 -2.21 -0.26
CA ALA A 287 -17.44 -2.44 -0.83
C ALA A 287 -16.40 -2.69 0.28
N LYS A 288 -15.43 -3.56 0.01
CA LYS A 288 -14.32 -3.86 0.94
C LYS A 288 -13.07 -3.11 0.50
N HIS A 289 -12.39 -2.48 1.47
CA HIS A 289 -11.16 -1.71 1.28
C HIS A 289 -10.05 -2.24 2.18
#